data_AF-A0A2W4QC66-F1
#
_entry.id   AF-A0A2W4QC66-F1
#
_cell.length_a   1.000
_cell.length_b   1.000
_cell.length_c   1.000
_cell.angle_alpha   90.00
_cell.angle_beta   90.00
_cell.angle_gamma   90.00
#
_symmetry.space_group_name_H-M   'P 1'
#
loop_
_entity.id
_entity.type
_entity.pdbx_description
1 polymer ?
#
loop_
_entity_poly.entity_id
_entity_poly.type
_entity_poly.pdbx_seq_one_letter_code
_entity_poly.pdbx_strand_id
1 'polypeptide(L)'
;MGGSSLLERTLDDRLAPIYRKVVAGERLSFDDGVTLMTHPNLFAVGQLANLARRLRVGDRVYFNNNAHINYSNVCAIHCKFCAFGQSRRSPKAYTLSIEEIVAKARAAVAQGATEIHMVGGLHPDLPWEWYPKMLRAVKEACPEVHLKCFTAIELLHFTRISGLSLEEVLLTLKEAGLGSIPGGGAEIFAPRVREAICKPKETAEEWLYVHATAHRLGLKSNATMLYGTIETPEERVDHLVRLREQQDKTGGFQAFIPLRFHPENTNLAHLPGPTGFDDLRVIAVGRLMLDNFPYIKSYWVATSPAVTQVALHFGANDIDGTVREERIYHMAGARTPQYTELQQLLRMIWEAGRIPVERNTLYEAIREYPPEPDPELVAAGAIHGYTAETVHLSPAEQAIAAGTFHPGGRKTPVPIQFLADPERWAAKAAAQAEAPAGGRAAERRS
;
A
#
# COMPACT_ATOMS: atom_id res chain seq x y z
N MET A 1 -31.59 22.88 1.78
CA MET A 1 -31.72 21.41 1.89
C MET A 1 -30.87 20.80 0.78
N GLY A 2 -29.62 20.46 1.11
CA GLY A 2 -28.61 20.01 0.14
C GLY A 2 -28.93 18.62 -0.40
N GLY A 3 -28.91 18.47 -1.72
CA GLY A 3 -29.23 17.23 -2.40
C GLY A 3 -28.14 16.19 -2.17
N SER A 4 -28.52 15.06 -1.57
CA SER A 4 -27.71 13.84 -1.43
C SER A 4 -27.13 13.40 -2.79
N SER A 5 -25.84 13.03 -2.83
CA SER A 5 -25.14 12.57 -4.04
C SER A 5 -25.75 11.26 -4.58
N LEU A 6 -25.56 10.95 -5.87
CA LEU A 6 -26.02 9.67 -6.42
C LEU A 6 -25.43 8.49 -5.64
N LEU A 7 -24.16 8.59 -5.23
CA LEU A 7 -23.51 7.59 -4.38
C LEU A 7 -24.30 7.41 -3.08
N GLU A 8 -24.54 8.47 -2.32
CA GLU A 8 -25.27 8.41 -1.05
C GLU A 8 -26.68 7.81 -1.20
N ARG A 9 -27.38 8.05 -2.31
CA ARG A 9 -28.70 7.46 -2.59
C ARG A 9 -28.69 5.98 -2.95
N THR A 10 -27.51 5.44 -3.28
CA THR A 10 -27.32 4.02 -3.68
C THR A 10 -26.66 3.18 -2.60
N LEU A 11 -26.22 3.81 -1.49
CA LEU A 11 -25.66 3.11 -0.34
C LEU A 11 -26.78 2.57 0.54
N ASP A 12 -26.57 1.38 1.09
CA ASP A 12 -27.46 0.82 2.10
C ASP A 12 -27.29 1.53 3.45
N ASP A 13 -28.19 1.23 4.40
CA ASP A 13 -28.21 1.85 5.72
C ASP A 13 -26.92 1.62 6.54
N ARG A 14 -26.12 0.60 6.18
CA ARG A 14 -24.84 0.31 6.86
C ARG A 14 -23.69 1.15 6.31
N LEU A 15 -23.69 1.44 5.00
CA LEU A 15 -22.66 2.26 4.37
C LEU A 15 -22.94 3.77 4.43
N ALA A 16 -24.20 4.19 4.53
CA ALA A 16 -24.55 5.61 4.59
C ALA A 16 -23.87 6.38 5.75
N PRO A 17 -23.79 5.85 6.99
CA PRO A 17 -23.05 6.50 8.07
C PRO A 17 -21.54 6.61 7.78
N ILE A 18 -20.94 5.56 7.21
CA ILE A 18 -19.51 5.52 6.86
C ILE A 18 -19.20 6.53 5.76
N TYR A 19 -20.07 6.64 4.76
CA TYR A 19 -19.94 7.66 3.71
C TYR A 19 -19.88 9.07 4.27
N ARG A 20 -20.78 9.41 5.21
CA ARG A 20 -20.80 10.75 5.82
C ARG A 20 -19.49 11.04 6.56
N LYS A 21 -18.96 10.07 7.29
CA LYS A 21 -17.64 10.16 7.93
C LYS A 21 -16.53 10.41 6.90
N VAL A 22 -16.50 9.62 5.81
CA VAL A 22 -15.49 9.76 4.75
C VAL A 22 -15.54 11.15 4.10
N VAL A 23 -16.72 11.66 3.78
CA VAL A 23 -16.90 13.00 3.20
C VAL A 23 -16.51 14.10 4.18
N ALA A 24 -16.80 13.92 5.46
CA ALA A 24 -16.42 14.84 6.53
C ALA A 24 -14.93 14.75 6.93
N GLY A 25 -14.18 13.79 6.37
CA GLY A 25 -12.79 13.52 6.77
C GLY A 25 -12.66 12.93 8.19
N GLU A 26 -13.73 12.35 8.71
CA GLU A 26 -13.76 11.74 10.03
C GLU A 26 -13.14 10.35 10.02
N ARG A 27 -12.40 10.03 11.09
CA ARG A 27 -11.74 8.74 11.27
C ARG A 27 -12.78 7.63 11.48
N LEU A 28 -12.61 6.52 10.76
CA LEU A 28 -13.45 5.33 10.89
C LEU A 28 -13.10 4.50 12.14
N SER A 29 -14.13 3.97 12.79
CA SER A 29 -14.02 3.09 13.95
C SER A 29 -13.68 1.66 13.55
N PHE A 30 -13.39 0.82 14.55
CA PHE A 30 -13.25 -0.62 14.36
C PHE A 30 -14.52 -1.24 13.74
N ASP A 31 -15.70 -0.90 14.26
CA ASP A 31 -16.98 -1.43 13.76
C ASP A 31 -17.28 -1.00 12.32
N ASP A 32 -16.89 0.23 11.93
CA ASP A 32 -16.96 0.67 10.54
C ASP A 32 -16.07 -0.24 9.67
N GLY A 33 -14.85 -0.55 10.12
CA GLY A 33 -13.93 -1.45 9.44
C GLY A 33 -14.47 -2.86 9.27
N VAL A 34 -15.08 -3.44 10.32
CA VAL A 34 -15.71 -4.77 10.25
C VAL A 34 -16.89 -4.76 9.29
N THR A 35 -17.70 -3.70 9.33
CA THR A 35 -18.82 -3.49 8.40
C THR A 35 -18.32 -3.48 6.95
N LEU A 36 -17.25 -2.74 6.64
CA LEU A 36 -16.66 -2.69 5.30
C LEU A 36 -16.07 -4.04 4.87
N MET A 37 -15.37 -4.74 5.79
CA MET A 37 -14.73 -6.03 5.51
C MET A 37 -15.74 -7.15 5.28
N THR A 38 -16.95 -7.04 5.82
CA THR A 38 -18.00 -8.07 5.68
C THR A 38 -19.13 -7.65 4.72
N HIS A 39 -19.07 -6.43 4.17
CA HIS A 39 -20.13 -5.92 3.32
C HIS A 39 -20.35 -6.78 2.07
N PRO A 40 -21.59 -7.13 1.69
CA PRO A 40 -21.85 -7.97 0.51
C PRO A 40 -21.58 -7.22 -0.80
N ASN A 41 -21.83 -5.92 -0.84
CA ASN A 41 -21.57 -5.09 -2.02
C ASN A 41 -20.14 -4.52 -1.97
N LEU A 42 -19.18 -5.25 -2.56
CA LEU A 42 -17.79 -4.82 -2.68
C LEU A 42 -17.64 -3.55 -3.53
N PHE A 43 -18.45 -3.38 -4.57
CA PHE A 43 -18.34 -2.22 -5.46
C PHE A 43 -18.68 -0.91 -4.76
N ALA A 44 -19.68 -0.92 -3.87
CA ALA A 44 -19.99 0.25 -3.03
C ALA A 44 -18.84 0.59 -2.08
N VAL A 45 -18.19 -0.42 -1.47
CA VAL A 45 -16.99 -0.24 -0.64
C VAL A 45 -15.83 0.32 -1.48
N GLY A 46 -15.64 -0.19 -2.70
CA GLY A 46 -14.67 0.30 -3.66
C GLY A 46 -14.89 1.76 -4.05
N GLN A 47 -16.14 2.16 -4.33
CA GLN A 47 -16.49 3.54 -4.63
C GLN A 47 -16.19 4.48 -3.46
N LEU A 48 -16.47 4.07 -2.23
CA LEU A 48 -16.09 4.82 -1.02
C LEU A 48 -14.57 4.97 -0.89
N ALA A 49 -13.82 3.88 -1.10
CA ALA A 49 -12.36 3.91 -1.04
C ALA A 49 -11.77 4.79 -2.16
N ASN A 50 -12.36 4.76 -3.36
CA ASN A 50 -11.96 5.61 -4.47
C ASN A 50 -12.21 7.09 -4.19
N LEU A 51 -13.36 7.42 -3.60
CA LEU A 51 -13.68 8.77 -3.13
C LEU A 51 -12.65 9.23 -2.10
N ALA A 52 -12.38 8.41 -1.08
CA ALA A 52 -11.38 8.71 -0.06
C ALA A 52 -9.98 8.93 -0.67
N ARG A 53 -9.58 8.11 -1.66
CA ARG A 53 -8.32 8.27 -2.39
C ARG A 53 -8.28 9.59 -3.15
N ARG A 54 -9.31 9.93 -3.93
CA ARG A 54 -9.37 11.20 -4.67
C ARG A 54 -9.29 12.41 -3.74
N LEU A 55 -10.03 12.40 -2.62
CA LEU A 55 -10.02 13.47 -1.63
C LEU A 55 -8.65 13.66 -0.97
N ARG A 56 -7.91 12.56 -0.72
CA ARG A 56 -6.65 12.61 0.05
C ARG A 56 -5.40 12.77 -0.80
N VAL A 57 -5.35 12.11 -1.97
CA VAL A 57 -4.11 11.99 -2.78
C VAL A 57 -4.31 12.27 -4.27
N GLY A 58 -5.51 12.66 -4.70
CA GLY A 58 -5.79 13.00 -6.10
C GLY A 58 -5.63 11.82 -7.06
N ASP A 59 -5.31 12.10 -8.32
CA ASP A 59 -5.23 11.12 -9.42
C ASP A 59 -3.83 10.58 -9.74
N ARG A 60 -2.83 11.00 -8.95
CA ARG A 60 -1.47 10.49 -9.06
C ARG A 60 -1.37 9.04 -8.58
N VAL A 61 -0.70 8.22 -9.37
CA VAL A 61 -0.38 6.83 -9.05
C VAL A 61 1.12 6.64 -9.17
N TYR A 62 1.71 6.14 -8.10
CA TYR A 62 3.15 6.08 -7.93
C TYR A 62 3.73 4.72 -8.33
N PHE A 63 4.93 4.74 -8.91
CA PHE A 63 5.75 3.55 -9.13
C PHE A 63 7.24 3.88 -8.97
N ASN A 64 8.11 2.89 -8.80
CA ASN A 64 9.57 3.08 -8.79
C ASN A 64 10.31 2.06 -9.68
N ASN A 65 11.61 2.28 -9.88
CA ASN A 65 12.51 1.29 -10.50
C ASN A 65 13.31 0.60 -9.39
N ASN A 66 12.90 -0.61 -9.03
CA ASN A 66 13.48 -1.36 -7.92
C ASN A 66 13.94 -2.76 -8.38
N ALA A 67 14.86 -3.34 -7.62
CA ALA A 67 15.26 -4.73 -7.74
C ALA A 67 15.37 -5.39 -6.38
N HIS A 68 14.95 -6.66 -6.27
CA HIS A 68 15.18 -7.44 -5.06
C HIS A 68 16.46 -8.25 -5.18
N ILE A 69 17.20 -8.34 -4.07
CA ILE A 69 18.30 -9.29 -3.91
C ILE A 69 18.07 -10.04 -2.61
N ASN A 70 17.58 -11.28 -2.73
CA ASN A 70 17.47 -12.17 -1.59
C ASN A 70 18.82 -12.83 -1.33
N TYR A 71 19.56 -12.33 -0.34
CA TYR A 71 20.95 -12.77 -0.10
C TYR A 71 21.06 -14.20 0.43
N SER A 72 20.01 -14.72 1.07
CA SER A 72 19.94 -16.10 1.56
C SER A 72 18.50 -16.51 1.73
N ASN A 73 18.18 -17.77 1.39
CA ASN A 73 16.92 -18.39 1.78
C ASN A 73 17.06 -19.36 2.97
N VAL A 74 18.26 -19.52 3.54
CA VAL A 74 18.47 -20.31 4.76
C VAL A 74 17.83 -19.58 5.94
N CYS A 75 16.91 -20.26 6.64
CA CYS A 75 16.15 -19.67 7.72
C CYS A 75 16.05 -20.60 8.93
N ALA A 76 16.30 -20.07 10.12
CA ALA A 76 16.09 -20.76 11.40
C ALA A 76 14.60 -20.94 11.75
N ILE A 77 13.70 -20.19 11.10
CA ILE A 77 12.24 -20.26 11.31
C ILE A 77 11.54 -20.81 10.07
N HIS A 78 10.60 -21.72 10.28
CA HIS A 78 9.79 -22.34 9.21
C HIS A 78 8.32 -21.95 9.35
N CYS A 79 7.98 -20.75 8.87
CA CYS A 79 6.58 -20.29 8.85
C CYS A 79 5.75 -21.16 7.91
N LYS A 80 4.55 -21.55 8.31
CA LYS A 80 3.72 -22.49 7.56
C LYS A 80 3.27 -21.94 6.20
N PHE A 81 3.18 -20.62 6.06
CA PHE A 81 2.84 -19.94 4.81
C PHE A 81 4.03 -19.64 3.90
N CYS A 82 5.27 -19.88 4.33
CA CYS A 82 6.46 -19.40 3.63
C CYS A 82 7.10 -20.54 2.82
N ALA A 83 7.09 -20.43 1.49
CA ALA A 83 7.82 -21.34 0.60
C ALA A 83 9.31 -20.97 0.45
N PHE A 84 9.69 -19.75 0.83
CA PHE A 84 11.04 -19.22 0.64
C PHE A 84 12.06 -19.82 1.62
N GLY A 85 11.75 -19.81 2.92
CA GLY A 85 12.67 -20.24 3.97
C GLY A 85 13.01 -21.73 3.91
N GLN A 86 14.28 -22.04 3.72
CA GLN A 86 14.81 -23.41 3.65
C GLN A 86 15.64 -23.73 4.89
N SER A 87 15.61 -24.99 5.32
CA SER A 87 16.57 -25.48 6.32
C SER A 87 17.97 -25.53 5.71
N ARG A 88 19.02 -25.39 6.52
CA ARG A 88 20.42 -25.37 6.05
C ARG A 88 20.81 -26.58 5.20
N ARG A 89 20.20 -27.74 5.46
CA ARG A 89 20.48 -29.00 4.74
C ARG A 89 19.60 -29.21 3.51
N SER A 90 18.67 -28.31 3.24
CA SER A 90 17.81 -28.41 2.07
C SER A 90 18.64 -28.29 0.79
N PRO A 91 18.42 -29.12 -0.24
CA PRO A 91 19.07 -28.94 -1.53
C PRO A 91 18.65 -27.64 -2.25
N LYS A 92 17.57 -26.99 -1.77
CA LYS A 92 17.11 -25.68 -2.25
C LYS A 92 17.73 -24.50 -1.49
N ALA A 93 18.53 -24.76 -0.46
CA ALA A 93 19.17 -23.74 0.34
C ALA A 93 20.29 -23.04 -0.46
N TYR A 94 20.39 -21.73 -0.34
CA TYR A 94 21.48 -20.94 -0.88
C TYR A 94 21.78 -19.73 0.00
N THR A 95 23.04 -19.30 -0.05
CA THR A 95 23.55 -18.05 0.52
C THR A 95 24.49 -17.45 -0.52
N LEU A 96 24.18 -16.25 -0.99
CA LEU A 96 25.00 -15.52 -1.95
C LEU A 96 26.25 -14.96 -1.27
N SER A 97 27.37 -14.91 -1.98
CA SER A 97 28.53 -14.14 -1.54
C SER A 97 28.28 -12.63 -1.65
N ILE A 98 29.05 -11.82 -0.92
CA ILE A 98 28.95 -10.35 -1.04
C ILE A 98 29.30 -9.90 -2.46
N GLU A 99 30.24 -10.58 -3.11
CA GLU A 99 30.64 -10.31 -4.50
C GLU A 99 29.48 -10.58 -5.48
N GLU A 100 28.74 -11.67 -5.30
CA GLU A 100 27.54 -11.97 -6.09
C GLU A 100 26.44 -10.93 -5.87
N ILE A 101 26.23 -10.50 -4.62
CA ILE A 101 25.25 -9.47 -4.26
C ILE A 101 25.62 -8.12 -4.91
N VAL A 102 26.90 -7.73 -4.86
CA VAL A 102 27.40 -6.51 -5.51
C VAL A 102 27.24 -6.60 -7.03
N ALA A 103 27.56 -7.74 -7.65
CA ALA A 103 27.40 -7.93 -9.09
C ALA A 103 25.93 -7.79 -9.52
N LYS A 104 25.00 -8.39 -8.75
CA LYS A 104 23.55 -8.22 -8.96
C LYS A 104 23.10 -6.77 -8.79
N ALA A 105 23.58 -6.07 -7.78
CA ALA A 105 23.25 -4.66 -7.56
C ALA A 105 23.73 -3.79 -8.72
N ARG A 106 24.97 -3.97 -9.21
CA ARG A 106 25.49 -3.26 -10.38
C ARG A 106 24.65 -3.52 -11.63
N ALA A 107 24.26 -4.77 -11.87
CA ALA A 107 23.42 -5.13 -13.00
C ALA A 107 22.04 -4.43 -12.93
N ALA A 108 21.42 -4.38 -11.75
CA ALA A 108 20.16 -3.69 -11.55
C ALA A 108 20.28 -2.16 -11.75
N VAL A 109 21.31 -1.53 -11.20
CA VAL A 109 21.58 -0.09 -11.36
C VAL A 109 21.89 0.27 -12.81
N ALA A 110 22.64 -0.57 -13.53
CA ALA A 110 22.90 -0.38 -14.96
C ALA A 110 21.62 -0.39 -15.81
N GLN A 111 20.54 -0.97 -15.29
CA GLN A 111 19.21 -0.97 -15.91
C GLN A 111 18.27 0.10 -15.32
N GLY A 112 18.80 0.99 -14.48
CA GLY A 112 18.09 2.15 -13.92
C GLY A 112 17.46 1.94 -12.55
N ALA A 113 17.73 0.83 -11.85
CA ALA A 113 17.21 0.65 -10.49
C ALA A 113 17.74 1.74 -9.55
N THR A 114 16.83 2.44 -8.87
CA THR A 114 17.14 3.47 -7.86
C THR A 114 17.04 2.92 -6.44
N GLU A 115 16.46 1.73 -6.29
CA GLU A 115 16.26 1.03 -5.02
C GLU A 115 16.73 -0.43 -5.14
N ILE A 116 17.53 -0.87 -4.17
CA ILE A 116 17.81 -2.30 -3.94
C ILE A 116 17.12 -2.73 -2.65
N HIS A 117 16.18 -3.67 -2.79
CA HIS A 117 15.46 -4.26 -1.69
C HIS A 117 16.12 -5.59 -1.29
N MET A 118 16.64 -5.69 -0.07
CA MET A 118 17.33 -6.90 0.40
C MET A 118 16.70 -7.47 1.67
N VAL A 119 16.16 -8.68 1.55
CA VAL A 119 15.61 -9.47 2.66
C VAL A 119 16.04 -10.92 2.50
N GLY A 120 16.29 -11.61 3.61
CA GLY A 120 16.71 -13.00 3.59
C GLY A 120 16.05 -13.82 4.70
N GLY A 121 16.42 -15.11 4.75
CA GLY A 121 16.11 -15.94 5.90
C GLY A 121 16.97 -15.56 7.12
N LEU A 122 16.52 -16.00 8.30
CA LEU A 122 17.29 -15.86 9.55
C LEU A 122 18.44 -16.87 9.56
N HIS A 123 19.52 -16.53 8.86
CA HIS A 123 20.64 -17.44 8.65
C HIS A 123 21.35 -17.71 10.00
N PRO A 124 21.49 -18.98 10.43
CA PRO A 124 22.06 -19.30 11.74
C PRO A 124 23.59 -19.12 11.81
N ASP A 125 24.29 -19.32 10.70
CA ASP A 125 25.76 -19.29 10.66
C ASP A 125 26.37 -17.99 10.10
N LEU A 126 25.56 -17.03 9.63
CA LEU A 126 26.10 -15.74 9.17
C LEU A 126 26.33 -14.84 10.38
N PRO A 127 27.57 -14.41 10.65
CA PRO A 127 27.87 -13.56 11.80
C PRO A 127 27.31 -12.15 11.58
N TRP A 128 27.09 -11.42 12.66
CA TRP A 128 26.56 -10.06 12.62
C TRP A 128 27.36 -9.13 11.69
N GLU A 129 28.69 -9.20 11.72
CA GLU A 129 29.60 -8.35 10.95
C GLU A 129 29.43 -8.49 9.44
N TRP A 130 28.86 -9.61 8.99
CA TRP A 130 28.58 -9.87 7.58
C TRP A 130 27.54 -8.88 7.01
N TYR A 131 26.50 -8.53 7.77
CA TYR A 131 25.40 -7.70 7.26
C TYR A 131 25.80 -6.23 7.03
N PRO A 132 26.46 -5.51 7.97
CA PRO A 132 27.01 -4.19 7.69
C PRO A 132 28.08 -4.22 6.59
N LYS A 133 28.90 -5.28 6.51
CA LYS A 133 29.89 -5.44 5.44
C LYS A 133 29.21 -5.55 4.07
N MET A 134 28.13 -6.32 3.96
CA MET A 134 27.32 -6.44 2.75
C MET A 134 26.76 -5.08 2.31
N LEU A 135 26.14 -4.32 3.23
CA LEU A 135 25.59 -3.00 2.90
C LEU A 135 26.68 -2.04 2.39
N ARG A 136 27.83 -1.95 3.09
CA ARG A 136 28.95 -1.09 2.69
C ARG A 136 29.47 -1.44 1.31
N ALA A 137 29.65 -2.73 1.02
CA ALA A 137 30.12 -3.19 -0.28
C ALA A 137 29.15 -2.80 -1.41
N VAL A 138 27.83 -2.92 -1.19
CA VAL A 138 26.83 -2.48 -2.16
C VAL A 138 26.84 -0.96 -2.33
N LYS A 139 26.93 -0.17 -1.25
CA LYS A 139 27.03 1.29 -1.34
C LYS A 139 28.31 1.77 -2.02
N GLU A 140 29.44 1.16 -1.73
CA GLU A 140 30.71 1.49 -2.40
C GLU A 140 30.62 1.22 -3.91
N ALA A 141 29.99 0.11 -4.28
CA ALA A 141 29.79 -0.24 -5.68
C ALA A 141 28.74 0.63 -6.39
N CYS A 142 27.68 1.01 -5.67
CA CYS A 142 26.52 1.75 -6.18
C CYS A 142 26.14 2.91 -5.23
N PRO A 143 26.90 4.02 -5.21
CA PRO A 143 26.76 5.07 -4.19
C PRO A 143 25.40 5.77 -4.16
N GLU A 144 24.74 5.91 -5.31
CA GLU A 144 23.47 6.63 -5.42
C GLU A 144 22.25 5.76 -5.10
N VAL A 145 22.40 4.43 -5.02
CA VAL A 145 21.25 3.54 -4.84
C VAL A 145 20.74 3.58 -3.41
N HIS A 146 19.41 3.61 -3.25
CA HIS A 146 18.79 3.52 -1.93
C HIS A 146 18.70 2.07 -1.49
N LEU A 147 19.14 1.78 -0.26
CA LEU A 147 19.07 0.44 0.32
C LEU A 147 17.84 0.32 1.23
N LYS A 148 16.89 -0.51 0.80
CA LYS A 148 15.72 -0.89 1.59
C LYS A 148 15.90 -2.32 2.09
N CYS A 149 16.36 -2.50 3.31
CA CYS A 149 16.81 -3.82 3.76
C CYS A 149 16.23 -4.22 5.11
N PHE A 150 16.11 -5.52 5.32
CA PHE A 150 15.79 -6.19 6.59
C PHE A 150 14.40 -5.89 7.15
N THR A 151 13.62 -6.94 7.33
CA THR A 151 12.35 -6.92 8.05
C THR A 151 12.57 -6.83 9.57
N ALA A 152 11.49 -6.56 10.32
CA ALA A 152 11.57 -6.48 11.78
C ALA A 152 12.13 -7.76 12.42
N ILE A 153 11.76 -8.94 11.90
CA ILE A 153 12.28 -10.21 12.42
C ILE A 153 13.78 -10.38 12.18
N GLU A 154 14.31 -9.90 11.05
CA GLU A 154 15.75 -9.92 10.77
C GLU A 154 16.49 -8.99 11.74
N LEU A 155 15.97 -7.80 12.00
CA LEU A 155 16.56 -6.85 12.96
C LEU A 155 16.58 -7.41 14.38
N LEU A 156 15.53 -8.11 14.82
CA LEU A 156 15.51 -8.81 16.12
C LEU A 156 16.43 -10.04 16.14
N HIS A 157 16.62 -10.70 15.00
CA HIS A 157 17.65 -11.75 14.90
C HIS A 157 19.04 -11.15 15.07
N PHE A 158 19.30 -9.97 14.49
CA PHE A 158 20.59 -9.29 14.62
C PHE A 158 20.91 -8.88 16.05
N THR A 159 19.94 -8.43 16.85
CA THR A 159 20.18 -8.18 18.29
C THR A 159 20.58 -9.45 19.03
N ARG A 160 20.00 -10.61 18.67
CA ARG A 160 20.32 -11.89 19.31
C ARG A 160 21.72 -12.40 18.96
N ILE A 161 22.14 -12.31 17.69
CA ILE A 161 23.46 -12.82 17.27
C ILE A 161 24.61 -11.86 17.56
N SER A 162 24.33 -10.57 17.72
CA SER A 162 25.35 -9.56 18.05
C SER A 162 25.46 -9.27 19.55
N GLY A 163 24.39 -9.50 20.32
CA GLY A 163 24.28 -9.05 21.71
C GLY A 163 24.03 -7.54 21.87
N LEU A 164 23.90 -6.80 20.76
CA LEU A 164 23.63 -5.36 20.76
C LEU A 164 22.15 -5.07 20.97
N SER A 165 21.85 -3.88 21.48
CA SER A 165 20.48 -3.35 21.47
C SER A 165 19.99 -3.10 20.04
N LEU A 166 18.67 -3.05 19.86
CA LEU A 166 18.06 -2.75 18.56
C LEU A 166 18.52 -1.38 18.01
N GLU A 167 18.68 -0.40 18.89
CA GLU A 167 19.14 0.95 18.52
C GLU A 167 20.57 0.90 17.97
N GLU A 168 21.50 0.21 18.65
CA GLU A 168 22.87 0.02 18.17
C GLU A 168 22.94 -0.75 16.85
N VAL A 169 22.10 -1.79 16.68
CA VAL A 169 21.96 -2.51 15.40
C VAL A 169 21.53 -1.57 14.29
N LEU A 170 20.48 -0.78 14.50
CA LEU A 170 19.95 0.14 13.48
C LEU A 170 20.93 1.27 13.16
N LEU A 171 21.61 1.84 14.15
CA LEU A 171 22.65 2.85 13.96
C LEU A 171 23.81 2.30 13.13
N THR A 172 24.29 1.10 13.47
CA THR A 172 25.37 0.42 12.72
C THR A 172 24.97 0.16 11.27
N LEU A 173 23.73 -0.29 11.00
CA LEU A 173 23.25 -0.51 9.64
C LEU A 173 23.07 0.79 8.87
N LYS A 174 22.61 1.86 9.54
CA LYS A 174 22.47 3.19 8.94
C LYS A 174 23.81 3.77 8.52
N GLU A 175 24.82 3.67 9.39
CA GLU A 175 26.22 4.02 9.05
C GLU A 175 26.77 3.17 7.91
N ALA A 176 26.36 1.90 7.82
CA ALA A 176 26.74 1.01 6.73
C ALA A 176 26.00 1.28 5.41
N GLY A 177 24.98 2.16 5.40
CA GLY A 177 24.27 2.58 4.21
C GLY A 177 22.78 2.21 4.13
N LEU A 178 22.18 1.68 5.20
CA LEU A 178 20.74 1.43 5.26
C LEU A 178 19.96 2.74 5.13
N GLY A 179 19.08 2.84 4.13
CA GLY A 179 18.27 4.03 3.88
C GLY A 179 16.83 3.95 4.39
N SER A 180 16.25 2.74 4.42
CA SER A 180 14.90 2.50 4.95
C SER A 180 14.68 1.01 5.22
N ILE A 181 13.60 0.66 5.90
CA ILE A 181 13.23 -0.74 6.19
C ILE A 181 11.91 -1.13 5.48
N PRO A 182 11.80 -2.34 4.90
CA PRO A 182 10.55 -2.86 4.35
C PRO A 182 9.51 -3.15 5.45
N GLY A 183 8.27 -3.45 5.03
CA GLY A 183 7.16 -3.70 5.96
C GLY A 183 6.88 -5.18 6.26
N GLY A 184 7.69 -6.10 5.71
CA GLY A 184 7.48 -7.55 5.89
C GLY A 184 7.62 -8.01 7.34
N GLY A 185 7.11 -9.21 7.64
CA GLY A 185 7.15 -9.80 8.99
C GLY A 185 5.92 -9.54 9.85
N ALA A 186 5.10 -8.55 9.47
CA ALA A 186 3.89 -8.18 10.20
C ALA A 186 2.84 -9.30 10.20
N GLU A 187 2.72 -10.04 9.09
CA GLU A 187 1.71 -11.07 8.86
C GLU A 187 0.29 -10.62 9.25
N ILE A 188 -0.36 -11.33 10.16
CA ILE A 188 -1.50 -10.85 10.94
C ILE A 188 -1.03 -10.68 12.39
N PHE A 189 -1.53 -9.66 13.09
CA PHE A 189 -1.10 -9.36 14.46
C PHE A 189 -1.78 -10.23 15.51
N ALA A 190 -3.02 -10.67 15.24
CA ALA A 190 -3.80 -11.48 16.16
C ALA A 190 -2.99 -12.70 16.67
N PRO A 191 -2.82 -12.88 18.00
CA PRO A 191 -2.01 -13.96 18.57
C PRO A 191 -2.44 -15.35 18.09
N ARG A 192 -3.75 -15.59 17.98
CA ARG A 192 -4.33 -16.85 17.46
C ARG A 192 -3.77 -17.20 16.08
N VAL A 193 -3.73 -16.23 15.17
CA VAL A 193 -3.23 -16.42 13.80
C VAL A 193 -1.72 -16.63 13.82
N ARG A 194 -0.98 -15.77 14.53
CA ARG A 194 0.49 -15.88 14.62
C ARG A 194 0.95 -17.23 15.16
N GLU A 195 0.33 -17.69 16.25
CA GLU A 195 0.62 -18.99 16.85
C GLU A 195 0.39 -20.13 15.86
N ALA A 196 -0.70 -20.05 15.09
CA ALA A 196 -1.05 -21.07 14.13
C ALA A 196 -0.12 -21.10 12.90
N ILE A 197 0.32 -19.95 12.38
CA ILE A 197 0.97 -19.89 11.05
C ILE A 197 2.46 -19.54 11.06
N CYS A 198 2.98 -18.88 12.11
CA CYS A 198 4.36 -18.37 12.09
C CYS A 198 5.12 -18.42 13.41
N LYS A 199 4.66 -19.12 14.45
CA LYS A 199 5.48 -19.38 15.64
C LYS A 199 6.81 -20.05 15.25
N PRO A 200 7.98 -19.63 15.77
CA PRO A 200 8.22 -18.66 16.84
C PRO A 200 8.65 -17.26 16.37
N LYS A 201 8.05 -16.71 15.30
CA LYS A 201 8.25 -15.31 14.91
C LYS A 201 7.94 -14.34 16.07
N GLU A 202 8.39 -13.11 15.90
CA GLU A 202 8.14 -11.97 16.78
C GLU A 202 6.63 -11.76 17.04
N THR A 203 6.27 -11.16 18.17
CA THR A 203 4.90 -10.72 18.44
C THR A 203 4.57 -9.46 17.64
N ALA A 204 3.29 -9.06 17.63
CA ALA A 204 2.88 -7.80 17.04
C ALA A 204 3.52 -6.60 17.75
N GLU A 205 3.65 -6.67 19.08
CA GLU A 205 4.28 -5.64 19.90
C GLU A 205 5.77 -5.50 19.58
N GLU A 206 6.48 -6.62 19.40
CA GLU A 206 7.89 -6.62 18.99
C GLU A 206 8.06 -6.04 17.59
N TRP A 207 7.20 -6.41 16.63
CA TRP A 207 7.21 -5.83 15.29
C TRP A 207 7.01 -4.31 15.32
N LEU A 208 5.99 -3.84 16.05
CA LEU A 208 5.70 -2.41 16.21
C LEU A 208 6.83 -1.68 16.94
N TYR A 209 7.46 -2.29 17.94
CA TYR A 209 8.61 -1.75 18.64
C TYR A 209 9.81 -1.52 17.70
N VAL A 210 10.06 -2.45 16.78
CA VAL A 210 11.14 -2.30 15.80
C VAL A 210 10.90 -1.09 14.91
N HIS A 211 9.71 -0.98 14.34
CA HIS A 211 9.34 0.15 13.49
C HIS A 211 9.35 1.47 14.27
N ALA A 212 8.84 1.48 15.52
CA ALA A 212 8.91 2.66 16.38
C ALA A 212 10.34 3.15 16.61
N THR A 213 11.26 2.21 16.87
CA THR A 213 12.68 2.53 17.09
C THR A 213 13.32 3.05 15.81
N ALA A 214 13.08 2.42 14.67
CA ALA A 214 13.57 2.90 13.39
C ALA A 214 13.07 4.32 13.06
N HIS A 215 11.78 4.60 13.31
CA HIS A 215 11.19 5.92 13.09
C HIS A 215 11.82 7.00 13.97
N ARG A 216 12.08 6.71 15.26
CA ARG A 216 12.81 7.64 16.16
C ARG A 216 14.21 7.96 15.67
N LEU A 217 14.87 7.00 15.03
CA LEU A 217 16.19 7.18 14.40
C LEU A 217 16.11 7.82 13.00
N GLY A 218 14.93 8.29 12.58
CA GLY A 218 14.71 8.97 11.31
C GLY A 218 14.65 8.06 10.08
N LEU A 219 14.61 6.74 10.24
CA LEU A 219 14.36 5.82 9.13
C LEU A 219 12.87 5.79 8.80
N LYS A 220 12.56 5.72 7.51
CA LYS A 220 11.21 5.43 7.04
C LYS A 220 10.99 3.94 6.86
N SER A 221 9.74 3.51 6.96
CA SER A 221 9.37 2.13 6.68
C SER A 221 8.05 1.98 5.94
N ASN A 222 7.75 0.76 5.51
CA ASN A 222 6.39 0.38 5.11
C ASN A 222 5.75 -0.50 6.19
N ALA A 223 4.46 -0.78 6.05
CA ALA A 223 3.74 -1.78 6.83
C ALA A 223 3.03 -2.75 5.90
N THR A 224 2.99 -4.02 6.26
CA THR A 224 2.31 -5.06 5.46
C THR A 224 1.22 -5.72 6.28
N MET A 225 0.28 -6.39 5.61
CA MET A 225 -0.64 -7.34 6.23
C MET A 225 -0.82 -8.54 5.31
N LEU A 226 -0.43 -9.73 5.76
CA LEU A 226 -0.73 -10.97 5.03
C LEU A 226 -2.23 -11.26 5.12
N TYR A 227 -2.88 -11.57 4.01
CA TYR A 227 -4.30 -11.92 4.00
C TYR A 227 -4.61 -13.13 3.12
N GLY A 228 -5.75 -13.76 3.41
CA GLY A 228 -6.22 -14.97 2.75
C GLY A 228 -5.73 -16.26 3.41
N THR A 229 -5.34 -16.21 4.70
CA THR A 229 -4.97 -17.39 5.48
C THR A 229 -6.14 -17.87 6.34
N ILE A 230 -6.02 -17.83 7.67
CA ILE A 230 -7.02 -18.30 8.64
C ILE A 230 -7.63 -17.16 9.46
N GLU A 231 -7.24 -15.92 9.17
CA GLU A 231 -7.65 -14.74 9.91
C GLU A 231 -9.12 -14.37 9.65
N THR A 232 -9.78 -13.80 10.66
CA THR A 232 -11.14 -13.28 10.53
C THR A 232 -11.14 -11.83 10.02
N PRO A 233 -12.28 -11.31 9.52
CA PRO A 233 -12.45 -9.90 9.21
C PRO A 233 -12.04 -8.96 10.36
N GLU A 234 -12.42 -9.31 11.59
CA GLU A 234 -12.11 -8.56 12.81
C GLU A 234 -10.59 -8.51 13.06
N GLU A 235 -9.88 -9.61 12.87
CA GLU A 235 -8.42 -9.67 13.06
C GLU A 235 -7.67 -8.88 11.99
N ARG A 236 -8.20 -8.78 10.76
CA ARG A 236 -7.67 -7.86 9.74
C ARG A 236 -7.89 -6.41 10.13
N VAL A 237 -9.07 -6.08 10.68
CA VAL A 237 -9.39 -4.70 11.10
C VAL A 237 -8.57 -4.31 12.33
N ASP A 238 -8.38 -5.20 13.31
CA ASP A 238 -7.47 -5.01 14.45
C ASP A 238 -6.06 -4.68 13.96
N HIS A 239 -5.55 -5.45 13.01
CA HIS A 239 -4.24 -5.20 12.41
C HIS A 239 -4.13 -3.77 11.82
N LEU A 240 -5.12 -3.35 11.03
CA LEU A 240 -5.16 -2.01 10.45
C LEU A 240 -5.24 -0.90 11.52
N VAL A 241 -6.06 -1.10 12.56
CA VAL A 241 -6.18 -0.14 13.67
C VAL A 241 -4.84 0.02 14.40
N ARG A 242 -4.15 -1.08 14.70
CA ARG A 242 -2.84 -1.05 15.36
C ARG A 242 -1.77 -0.38 14.51
N LEU A 243 -1.76 -0.61 13.19
CA LEU A 243 -0.88 0.10 12.27
C LEU A 243 -1.15 1.61 12.27
N ARG A 244 -2.44 2.00 12.22
CA ARG A 244 -2.87 3.40 12.29
C ARG A 244 -2.42 4.06 13.59
N GLU A 245 -2.63 3.42 14.73
CA GLU A 245 -2.23 3.96 16.04
C GLU A 245 -0.71 4.09 16.16
N GLN A 246 0.06 3.15 15.61
CA GLN A 246 1.51 3.25 15.58
C GLN A 246 1.98 4.40 14.67
N GLN A 247 1.28 4.62 13.56
CA GLN A 247 1.54 5.74 12.68
C GLN A 247 1.22 7.08 13.36
N ASP A 248 0.15 7.18 14.16
CA ASP A 248 -0.12 8.39 14.96
C ASP A 248 1.02 8.71 15.93
N LYS A 249 1.66 7.67 16.50
CA LYS A 249 2.78 7.83 17.45
C LYS A 249 4.08 8.27 16.80
N THR A 250 4.36 7.83 15.57
CA THR A 250 5.72 7.91 15.01
C THR A 250 5.83 8.48 13.59
N GLY A 251 4.76 8.49 12.81
CA GLY A 251 4.71 9.12 11.47
C GLY A 251 5.73 8.59 10.45
N GLY A 252 6.34 7.43 10.70
CA GLY A 252 7.43 6.90 9.89
C GLY A 252 7.02 5.92 8.81
N PHE A 253 5.79 5.40 8.85
CA PHE A 253 5.28 4.57 7.77
C PHE A 253 4.95 5.41 6.53
N GLN A 254 5.31 4.89 5.36
CA GLN A 254 5.03 5.51 4.07
C GLN A 254 3.84 4.82 3.39
N ALA A 255 3.93 3.50 3.21
CA ALA A 255 2.91 2.72 2.55
C ALA A 255 2.40 1.56 3.37
N PHE A 256 1.10 1.30 3.20
CA PHE A 256 0.48 0.02 3.54
C PHE A 256 0.47 -0.90 2.33
N ILE A 257 0.86 -2.16 2.55
CA ILE A 257 1.04 -3.17 1.51
C ILE A 257 0.28 -4.44 1.91
N PRO A 258 -0.94 -4.66 1.41
CA PRO A 258 -1.61 -5.94 1.58
C PRO A 258 -0.87 -7.02 0.80
N LEU A 259 -0.45 -8.08 1.50
CA LEU A 259 0.29 -9.19 0.93
C LEU A 259 -0.66 -10.37 0.73
N ARG A 260 -0.93 -10.70 -0.53
CA ARG A 260 -1.74 -11.85 -0.90
C ARG A 260 -1.07 -13.14 -0.43
N PHE A 261 -1.77 -14.02 0.25
CA PHE A 261 -1.26 -15.37 0.53
C PHE A 261 -1.29 -16.23 -0.74
N HIS A 262 -0.18 -16.90 -1.04
CA HIS A 262 -0.11 -17.94 -2.07
C HIS A 262 0.11 -19.31 -1.41
N PRO A 263 -0.84 -20.25 -1.57
CA PRO A 263 -0.80 -21.52 -0.85
C PRO A 263 0.20 -22.55 -1.44
N GLU A 264 0.53 -22.45 -2.72
CA GLU A 264 1.34 -23.47 -3.41
C GLU A 264 2.73 -23.61 -2.75
N ASN A 265 3.22 -24.85 -2.60
CA ASN A 265 4.51 -25.16 -1.97
C ASN A 265 4.66 -24.74 -0.49
N THR A 266 3.56 -24.49 0.21
CA THR A 266 3.54 -24.16 1.65
C THR A 266 2.93 -25.29 2.49
N ASN A 267 3.10 -25.25 3.81
CA ASN A 267 2.41 -26.17 4.73
C ASN A 267 0.91 -25.84 4.87
N LEU A 268 0.45 -24.77 4.23
CA LEU A 268 -0.94 -24.33 4.17
C LEU A 268 -1.55 -24.50 2.76
N ALA A 269 -0.96 -25.37 1.92
CA ALA A 269 -1.41 -25.61 0.55
C ALA A 269 -2.86 -26.11 0.41
N HIS A 270 -3.47 -26.59 1.50
CA HIS A 270 -4.87 -27.01 1.55
C HIS A 270 -5.86 -25.83 1.61
N LEU A 271 -5.39 -24.62 1.94
CA LEU A 271 -6.22 -23.42 1.91
C LEU A 271 -6.41 -22.96 0.46
N PRO A 272 -7.60 -22.44 0.10
CA PRO A 272 -7.90 -22.02 -1.27
C PRO A 272 -7.10 -20.77 -1.71
N GLY A 273 -6.55 -20.03 -0.75
CA GLY A 273 -6.01 -18.69 -0.98
C GLY A 273 -7.09 -17.64 -1.24
N PRO A 274 -6.72 -16.35 -1.30
CA PRO A 274 -7.64 -15.26 -1.56
C PRO A 274 -8.08 -15.20 -3.04
N THR A 275 -9.26 -14.63 -3.28
CA THR A 275 -9.77 -14.32 -4.63
C THR A 275 -9.41 -12.88 -5.04
N GLY A 276 -9.67 -12.50 -6.30
CA GLY A 276 -9.56 -11.09 -6.70
C GLY A 276 -10.54 -10.16 -5.94
N PHE A 277 -11.67 -10.69 -5.46
CA PHE A 277 -12.58 -9.94 -4.58
C PHE A 277 -11.94 -9.64 -3.22
N ASP A 278 -11.20 -10.60 -2.66
CA ASP A 278 -10.46 -10.40 -1.41
C ASP A 278 -9.36 -9.35 -1.59
N ASP A 279 -8.62 -9.40 -2.69
CA ASP A 279 -7.57 -8.42 -3.02
C ASP A 279 -8.12 -6.98 -3.02
N LEU A 280 -9.17 -6.76 -3.81
CA LEU A 280 -9.81 -5.44 -3.93
C LEU A 280 -10.43 -4.98 -2.60
N ARG A 281 -11.00 -5.90 -1.82
CA ARG A 281 -11.59 -5.60 -0.52
C ARG A 281 -10.54 -5.13 0.47
N VAL A 282 -9.43 -5.85 0.61
CA VAL A 282 -8.38 -5.49 1.57
C VAL A 282 -7.73 -4.15 1.19
N ILE A 283 -7.53 -3.88 -0.10
CA ILE A 283 -7.04 -2.57 -0.59
C ILE A 283 -8.03 -1.45 -0.24
N ALA A 284 -9.32 -1.64 -0.52
CA ALA A 284 -10.36 -0.64 -0.25
C ALA A 284 -10.49 -0.34 1.24
N VAL A 285 -10.55 -1.37 2.08
CA VAL A 285 -10.62 -1.20 3.54
C VAL A 285 -9.33 -0.58 4.06
N GLY A 286 -8.16 -0.95 3.53
CA GLY A 286 -6.88 -0.31 3.88
C GLY A 286 -6.89 1.20 3.63
N ARG A 287 -7.38 1.66 2.46
CA ARG A 287 -7.52 3.10 2.15
C ARG A 287 -8.48 3.81 3.11
N LEU A 288 -9.60 3.18 3.45
CA LEU A 288 -10.63 3.76 4.31
C LEU A 288 -10.20 3.81 5.78
N MET A 289 -9.56 2.76 6.28
CA MET A 289 -9.16 2.64 7.68
C MET A 289 -7.88 3.41 7.99
N LEU A 290 -6.90 3.44 7.08
CA LEU A 290 -5.60 4.07 7.29
C LEU A 290 -5.61 5.54 6.82
N ASP A 291 -6.32 6.40 7.55
CA ASP A 291 -6.43 7.83 7.28
C ASP A 291 -5.09 8.61 7.40
N ASN A 292 -4.09 8.01 8.03
CA ASN A 292 -2.75 8.57 8.24
C ASN A 292 -1.64 7.86 7.42
N PHE A 293 -2.01 6.98 6.49
CA PHE A 293 -1.09 6.42 5.48
C PHE A 293 -1.35 7.09 4.11
N PRO A 294 -0.36 7.79 3.53
CA PRO A 294 -0.53 8.42 2.22
C PRO A 294 -0.68 7.39 1.10
N TYR A 295 0.12 6.32 1.14
CA TYR A 295 0.21 5.36 0.04
C TYR A 295 -0.40 4.00 0.41
N ILE A 296 -1.27 3.50 -0.47
CA ILE A 296 -1.80 2.13 -0.42
C ILE A 296 -1.31 1.44 -1.68
N LYS A 297 -0.46 0.42 -1.49
CA LYS A 297 0.20 -0.30 -2.57
C LYS A 297 -0.65 -1.45 -3.06
N SER A 298 -0.82 -1.58 -4.37
CA SER A 298 -1.25 -2.82 -5.02
C SER A 298 -0.01 -3.47 -5.63
N TYR A 299 0.40 -4.61 -5.08
CA TYR A 299 1.60 -5.31 -5.52
C TYR A 299 1.25 -6.29 -6.65
N TRP A 300 1.57 -5.92 -7.89
CA TRP A 300 1.14 -6.64 -9.09
C TRP A 300 1.71 -8.06 -9.18
N VAL A 301 2.91 -8.30 -8.63
CA VAL A 301 3.52 -9.64 -8.58
C VAL A 301 2.71 -10.57 -7.67
N ALA A 302 2.18 -10.05 -6.56
CA ALA A 302 1.36 -10.85 -5.66
C ALA A 302 -0.03 -11.10 -6.23
N THR A 303 -0.66 -10.11 -6.87
CA THR A 303 -2.05 -10.21 -7.35
C THR A 303 -2.11 -10.55 -8.84
N SER A 304 -2.10 -9.53 -9.69
CA SER A 304 -1.83 -9.57 -11.13
C SER A 304 -1.83 -8.14 -11.67
N PRO A 305 -1.29 -7.90 -12.88
CA PRO A 305 -1.45 -6.62 -13.57
C PRO A 305 -2.92 -6.17 -13.73
N ALA A 306 -3.81 -7.10 -14.09
CA ALA A 306 -5.24 -6.79 -14.30
C ALA A 306 -5.94 -6.39 -13.00
N VAL A 307 -5.70 -7.11 -11.90
CA VAL A 307 -6.25 -6.76 -10.57
C VAL A 307 -5.67 -5.44 -10.09
N THR A 308 -4.38 -5.19 -10.33
CA THR A 308 -3.70 -3.93 -9.96
C THR A 308 -4.34 -2.73 -10.65
N GLN A 309 -4.63 -2.84 -11.95
CA GLN A 309 -5.30 -1.79 -12.72
C GLN A 309 -6.68 -1.47 -12.14
N VAL A 310 -7.49 -2.50 -11.84
CA VAL A 310 -8.80 -2.31 -11.20
C VAL A 310 -8.66 -1.72 -9.80
N ALA A 311 -7.63 -2.12 -9.04
CA ALA A 311 -7.38 -1.66 -7.68
C ALA A 311 -7.17 -0.13 -7.57
N LEU A 312 -6.78 0.54 -8.66
CA LEU A 312 -6.68 2.01 -8.73
C LEU A 312 -8.05 2.72 -8.58
N HIS A 313 -9.14 1.97 -8.77
CA HIS A 313 -10.52 2.39 -8.49
C HIS A 313 -11.06 1.83 -7.16
N PHE A 314 -10.22 1.15 -6.39
CA PHE A 314 -10.53 0.61 -5.06
C PHE A 314 -9.60 1.22 -3.98
N GLY A 315 -8.94 2.34 -4.26
CA GLY A 315 -8.22 3.13 -3.26
C GLY A 315 -6.70 2.99 -3.27
N ALA A 316 -6.13 2.10 -4.10
CA ALA A 316 -4.69 2.06 -4.34
C ALA A 316 -4.22 3.33 -5.06
N ASN A 317 -3.01 3.76 -4.75
CA ASN A 317 -2.32 4.86 -5.44
C ASN A 317 -0.81 4.60 -5.60
N ASP A 318 -0.37 3.37 -5.39
CA ASP A 318 1.00 2.93 -5.62
C ASP A 318 0.93 1.53 -6.21
N ILE A 319 1.57 1.29 -7.34
CA ILE A 319 1.59 -0.02 -8.01
C ILE A 319 2.93 -0.73 -7.87
N ASP A 320 3.74 -0.29 -6.91
CA ASP A 320 5.09 -0.73 -6.66
C ASP A 320 6.10 -0.29 -7.72
N GLY A 321 6.65 -1.19 -8.52
CA GLY A 321 7.70 -0.85 -9.46
C GLY A 321 7.99 -1.93 -10.49
N THR A 322 9.11 -1.77 -11.19
CA THR A 322 9.55 -2.70 -12.24
C THR A 322 9.88 -4.10 -11.71
N VAL A 323 10.26 -4.19 -10.43
CA VAL A 323 10.61 -5.41 -9.68
C VAL A 323 11.41 -6.38 -10.55
N ARG A 324 12.73 -6.24 -10.66
CA ARG A 324 13.51 -7.01 -11.65
C ARG A 324 13.71 -8.50 -11.34
N GLU A 325 13.71 -8.83 -10.06
CA GLU A 325 13.86 -10.19 -9.56
C GLU A 325 12.87 -10.32 -8.39
N GLU A 326 12.03 -11.34 -8.39
CA GLU A 326 11.14 -11.65 -7.27
C GLU A 326 11.15 -13.16 -7.05
N ARG A 327 11.66 -13.61 -5.89
CA ARG A 327 11.75 -15.04 -5.58
C ARG A 327 10.69 -15.53 -4.62
N ILE A 328 10.25 -14.69 -3.67
CA ILE A 328 9.46 -15.15 -2.53
C ILE A 328 8.06 -15.58 -2.99
N TYR A 329 7.40 -14.75 -3.79
CA TYR A 329 6.07 -15.04 -4.34
C TYR A 329 6.11 -16.14 -5.40
N HIS A 330 7.12 -16.15 -6.26
CA HIS A 330 7.25 -17.20 -7.29
C HIS A 330 7.53 -18.57 -6.69
N MET A 331 8.32 -18.65 -5.61
CA MET A 331 8.49 -19.90 -4.87
C MET A 331 7.18 -20.38 -4.22
N ALA A 332 6.29 -19.45 -3.86
CA ALA A 332 4.96 -19.73 -3.32
C ALA A 332 3.87 -19.96 -4.40
N GLY A 333 4.22 -19.93 -5.70
CA GLY A 333 3.31 -20.26 -6.79
C GLY A 333 2.75 -19.09 -7.60
N ALA A 334 3.25 -17.87 -7.41
CA ALA A 334 2.86 -16.74 -8.27
C ALA A 334 3.21 -17.02 -9.74
N ARG A 335 2.26 -16.75 -10.64
CA ARG A 335 2.34 -17.03 -12.09
C ARG A 335 2.63 -15.79 -12.93
N THR A 336 2.79 -14.64 -12.29
CA THR A 336 3.14 -13.38 -12.95
C THR A 336 4.57 -13.42 -13.47
N PRO A 337 4.96 -12.51 -14.38
CA PRO A 337 6.37 -12.30 -14.71
C PRO A 337 7.18 -11.84 -13.49
N GLN A 338 8.47 -12.15 -13.50
CA GLN A 338 9.42 -11.65 -12.48
C GLN A 338 9.83 -10.20 -12.69
N TYR A 339 9.52 -9.60 -13.84
CA TYR A 339 9.89 -8.23 -14.23
C TYR A 339 8.76 -7.61 -15.05
N THR A 340 8.53 -6.32 -14.85
CA THR A 340 7.65 -5.52 -15.71
C THR A 340 8.39 -4.30 -16.24
N GLU A 341 8.20 -4.03 -17.52
CA GLU A 341 8.78 -2.86 -18.16
C GLU A 341 8.05 -1.58 -17.75
N LEU A 342 8.78 -0.46 -17.82
CA LEU A 342 8.21 0.87 -17.57
C LEU A 342 6.91 1.08 -18.38
N GLN A 343 6.90 0.72 -19.66
CA GLN A 343 5.74 0.93 -20.52
C GLN A 343 4.50 0.17 -20.05
N GLN A 344 4.67 -1.02 -19.48
CA GLN A 344 3.56 -1.78 -18.92
C GLN A 344 3.01 -1.14 -17.64
N LEU A 345 3.88 -0.55 -16.80
CA LEU A 345 3.46 0.23 -15.63
C LEU A 345 2.67 1.48 -16.06
N LEU A 346 3.21 2.24 -17.01
CA LEU A 346 2.55 3.44 -17.53
C LEU A 346 1.19 3.10 -18.14
N ARG A 347 1.12 2.03 -18.94
CA ARG A 347 -0.12 1.53 -19.52
C ARG A 347 -1.17 1.18 -18.46
N MET A 348 -0.80 0.42 -17.42
CA MET A 348 -1.76 0.08 -16.34
C MET A 348 -2.35 1.34 -15.70
N ILE A 349 -1.54 2.38 -15.52
CA ILE A 349 -1.97 3.63 -14.89
C ILE A 349 -2.84 4.46 -15.85
N TRP A 350 -2.38 4.68 -17.09
CA TRP A 350 -3.10 5.47 -18.09
C TRP A 350 -4.45 4.86 -18.46
N GLU A 351 -4.51 3.55 -18.71
CA GLU A 351 -5.75 2.86 -19.08
C GLU A 351 -6.75 2.79 -17.90
N ALA A 352 -6.31 3.10 -16.66
CA ALA A 352 -7.18 3.30 -15.50
C ALA A 352 -7.59 4.78 -15.29
N GLY A 353 -7.27 5.68 -16.23
CA GLY A 353 -7.56 7.11 -16.12
C GLY A 353 -6.86 7.77 -14.93
N ARG A 354 -5.55 7.54 -14.80
CA ARG A 354 -4.68 8.05 -13.72
C ARG A 354 -3.39 8.65 -14.26
N ILE A 355 -2.70 9.42 -13.41
CA ILE A 355 -1.46 10.13 -13.76
C ILE A 355 -0.26 9.34 -13.20
N PRO A 356 0.63 8.81 -14.07
CA PRO A 356 1.80 8.07 -13.61
C PRO A 356 2.86 8.99 -13.00
N VAL A 357 3.37 8.61 -11.84
CA VAL A 357 4.46 9.31 -11.15
C VAL A 357 5.54 8.31 -10.77
N GLU A 358 6.70 8.44 -11.38
CA GLU A 358 7.91 7.75 -10.93
C GLU A 358 8.41 8.42 -9.64
N ARG A 359 8.69 7.62 -8.62
CA ARG A 359 9.17 8.06 -7.31
C ARG A 359 10.44 7.34 -6.89
N ASN A 360 11.18 7.93 -5.97
CA ASN A 360 12.21 7.22 -5.23
C ASN A 360 11.60 6.36 -4.09
N THR A 361 12.46 5.69 -3.31
CA THR A 361 12.03 4.87 -2.16
C THR A 361 11.32 5.66 -1.08
N LEU A 362 11.69 6.93 -0.91
CA LEU A 362 11.11 7.84 0.07
C LEU A 362 9.86 8.57 -0.45
N TYR A 363 9.33 8.16 -1.60
CA TYR A 363 8.11 8.70 -2.24
C TYR A 363 8.23 10.15 -2.73
N GLU A 364 9.44 10.65 -2.89
CA GLU A 364 9.67 11.89 -3.63
C GLU A 364 9.49 11.62 -5.12
N ALA A 365 8.76 12.50 -5.81
CA ALA A 365 8.55 12.38 -7.25
C ALA A 365 9.86 12.65 -8.00
N ILE A 366 10.29 11.67 -8.80
CA ILE A 366 11.41 11.80 -9.73
C ILE A 366 10.92 12.37 -11.05
N ARG A 367 9.82 11.80 -11.57
CA ARG A 367 9.24 12.18 -12.86
C ARG A 367 7.74 12.00 -12.85
N GLU A 368 7.02 13.02 -13.27
CA GLU A 368 5.59 12.95 -13.57
C GLU A 368 5.41 12.77 -15.08
N TYR A 369 4.59 11.80 -15.47
CA TYR A 369 4.26 11.53 -16.87
C TYR A 369 2.97 12.27 -17.23
N PRO A 370 2.75 12.59 -18.52
CA PRO A 370 1.50 13.21 -18.96
C PRO A 370 0.28 12.38 -18.54
N PRO A 371 -0.89 13.00 -18.31
CA PRO A 371 -2.11 12.29 -17.92
C PRO A 371 -2.64 11.35 -19.02
N GLU A 372 -2.26 11.58 -20.27
CA GLU A 372 -2.63 10.76 -21.41
C GLU A 372 -1.41 10.04 -22.00
N PRO A 373 -1.58 8.82 -22.57
CA PRO A 373 -0.49 8.09 -23.22
C PRO A 373 0.02 8.83 -24.46
N ASP A 374 1.30 8.64 -24.77
CA ASP A 374 1.94 9.22 -25.96
C ASP A 374 1.19 8.77 -27.25
N PRO A 375 0.71 9.72 -28.09
CA PRO A 375 0.03 9.42 -29.34
C PRO A 375 0.82 8.49 -30.28
N GLU A 376 2.15 8.51 -30.25
CA GLU A 376 2.99 7.62 -31.07
C GLU A 376 2.95 6.17 -30.55
N LEU A 377 2.93 5.97 -29.22
CA LEU A 377 2.76 4.64 -28.62
C LEU A 377 1.38 4.05 -28.90
N VAL A 378 0.37 4.92 -28.98
CA VAL A 378 -1.00 4.56 -29.38
C VAL A 378 -1.03 4.17 -30.86
N ALA A 379 -0.46 4.97 -31.75
CA ALA A 379 -0.42 4.71 -33.18
C ALA A 379 0.35 3.42 -33.52
N ALA A 380 1.37 3.09 -32.75
CA ALA A 380 2.14 1.85 -32.88
C ALA A 380 1.42 0.60 -32.32
N GLY A 381 0.24 0.76 -31.70
CA GLY A 381 -0.52 -0.34 -31.09
C GLY A 381 0.10 -0.91 -29.81
N ALA A 382 1.08 -0.21 -29.22
CA ALA A 382 1.73 -0.61 -27.97
C ALA A 382 0.84 -0.38 -26.74
N ILE A 383 -0.07 0.60 -26.84
CA ILE A 383 -1.11 0.93 -25.86
C ILE A 383 -2.42 1.02 -26.64
N HIS A 384 -3.55 0.61 -26.04
CA HIS A 384 -4.84 0.63 -26.74
C HIS A 384 -5.35 2.02 -27.11
N GLY A 385 -4.70 3.10 -26.67
CA GLY A 385 -5.09 4.47 -27.02
C GLY A 385 -6.23 5.04 -26.21
N TYR A 386 -6.47 4.48 -25.01
CA TYR A 386 -7.42 5.01 -24.04
C TYR A 386 -6.92 6.39 -23.53
N THR A 387 -7.34 7.46 -24.19
CA THR A 387 -7.20 8.89 -23.81
C THR A 387 -8.26 9.29 -22.77
N ALA A 388 -8.12 10.44 -22.10
CA ALA A 388 -9.18 10.96 -21.22
C ALA A 388 -10.50 11.24 -21.99
N GLU A 389 -10.45 11.34 -23.32
CA GLU A 389 -11.62 11.47 -24.19
C GLU A 389 -12.29 10.13 -24.55
N THR A 390 -11.54 9.02 -24.57
CA THR A 390 -12.08 7.67 -24.85
C THR A 390 -12.37 6.88 -23.58
N VAL A 391 -11.74 7.27 -22.48
CA VAL A 391 -12.06 6.90 -21.11
C VAL A 391 -12.87 8.05 -20.51
N HIS A 392 -14.15 8.16 -20.84
CA HIS A 392 -15.16 8.03 -19.79
C HIS A 392 -16.60 8.34 -20.23
N LEU A 393 -17.46 7.77 -19.38
CA LEU A 393 -18.84 8.11 -19.10
C LEU A 393 -19.82 7.48 -20.10
N SER A 394 -20.62 6.54 -19.59
CA SER A 394 -21.89 6.20 -20.23
C SER A 394 -22.65 7.50 -20.56
N PRO A 395 -23.55 7.52 -21.56
CA PRO A 395 -24.33 8.71 -21.89
C PRO A 395 -25.02 9.36 -20.66
N ALA A 396 -25.34 8.57 -19.64
CA ALA A 396 -25.85 9.04 -18.36
C ALA A 396 -24.80 9.85 -17.56
N GLU A 397 -23.58 9.36 -17.46
CA GLU A 397 -22.49 10.03 -16.75
C GLU A 397 -22.04 11.32 -17.47
N GLN A 398 -22.06 11.33 -18.81
CA GLN A 398 -21.76 12.53 -19.62
C GLN A 398 -22.82 13.61 -19.39
N ALA A 399 -24.09 13.21 -19.37
CA ALA A 399 -25.19 14.11 -19.10
C ALA A 399 -25.15 14.65 -17.65
N ILE A 400 -24.65 13.88 -16.68
CA ILE A 400 -24.51 14.33 -15.28
C ILE A 400 -23.42 15.41 -15.19
N ALA A 401 -22.27 15.19 -15.83
CA ALA A 401 -21.16 16.14 -15.85
C ALA A 401 -21.52 17.45 -16.58
N ALA A 402 -22.34 17.37 -17.63
CA ALA A 402 -22.81 18.54 -18.38
C ALA A 402 -24.03 19.25 -17.74
N GLY A 403 -24.55 18.76 -16.61
CA GLY A 403 -25.76 19.30 -15.97
C GLY A 403 -27.06 19.07 -16.76
N THR A 404 -27.04 18.17 -17.74
CA THR A 404 -28.15 17.87 -18.67
C THR A 404 -28.88 16.57 -18.34
N PHE A 405 -28.42 15.82 -17.33
CA PHE A 405 -29.07 14.59 -16.88
C PHE A 405 -30.29 14.88 -16.01
N HIS A 406 -31.47 14.44 -16.47
CA HIS A 406 -32.73 14.57 -15.74
C HIS A 406 -33.33 13.18 -15.48
N PRO A 407 -33.21 12.63 -14.26
CA PRO A 407 -33.92 11.41 -13.93
C PRO A 407 -35.41 11.76 -13.81
N GLY A 408 -36.22 11.30 -14.77
CA GLY A 408 -37.68 11.47 -14.76
C GLY A 408 -38.29 12.49 -15.74
N GLY A 409 -37.57 12.93 -16.78
CA GLY A 409 -38.20 13.58 -17.94
C GLY A 409 -38.77 15.00 -17.73
N ARG A 410 -38.06 15.88 -17.01
CA ARG A 410 -38.36 17.33 -17.01
C ARG A 410 -37.34 18.13 -17.82
N LYS A 411 -37.77 19.24 -18.43
CA LYS A 411 -37.14 19.94 -19.58
C LYS A 411 -36.42 21.27 -19.27
N THR A 412 -35.93 21.54 -18.05
CA THR A 412 -35.28 22.85 -17.78
C THR A 412 -34.03 22.77 -16.89
N PRO A 413 -32.92 23.47 -17.26
CA PRO A 413 -31.69 23.50 -16.47
C PRO A 413 -31.82 24.38 -15.22
N VAL A 414 -31.09 24.03 -14.16
CA VAL A 414 -30.94 24.86 -12.95
C VAL A 414 -29.60 25.62 -13.05
N PRO A 415 -29.55 26.95 -12.84
CA PRO A 415 -28.30 27.70 -12.98
C PRO A 415 -27.31 27.42 -11.84
N ILE A 416 -26.03 27.23 -12.19
CA ILE A 416 -24.90 27.11 -11.25
C ILE A 416 -24.44 28.52 -10.86
N GLN A 417 -24.82 29.01 -9.67
CA GLN A 417 -24.46 30.35 -9.17
C GLN A 417 -23.14 30.41 -8.38
N PHE A 418 -22.29 29.37 -8.37
CA PHE A 418 -21.22 29.27 -7.37
C PHE A 418 -19.82 29.76 -7.77
N LEU A 419 -19.61 30.31 -8.97
CA LEU A 419 -18.26 30.64 -9.45
C LEU A 419 -17.94 32.14 -9.63
N ALA A 420 -18.78 33.07 -9.16
CA ALA A 420 -18.63 34.48 -9.55
C ALA A 420 -17.98 35.43 -8.52
N ASP A 421 -17.76 35.06 -7.25
CA ASP A 421 -17.20 36.03 -6.28
C ASP A 421 -16.54 35.37 -5.05
N PRO A 422 -15.20 35.22 -5.05
CA PRO A 422 -14.44 34.66 -3.93
C PRO A 422 -14.41 35.56 -2.67
N GLU A 423 -14.55 36.88 -2.81
CA GLU A 423 -14.36 37.82 -1.69
C GLU A 423 -15.56 37.88 -0.74
N ARG A 424 -16.75 37.55 -1.26
CA ARG A 424 -18.00 37.50 -0.48
C ARG A 424 -17.99 36.49 0.66
N TRP A 425 -17.13 35.47 0.60
CA TRP A 425 -17.04 34.42 1.62
C TRP A 425 -16.02 34.72 2.73
N ALA A 426 -15.01 35.54 2.45
CA ALA A 426 -14.06 36.01 3.46
C ALA A 426 -14.73 36.96 4.48
N ALA A 427 -15.63 37.85 4.01
CA ALA A 427 -16.35 38.78 4.88
C ALA A 427 -17.39 38.09 5.80
N LYS A 428 -17.97 36.97 5.36
CA LYS A 428 -19.01 36.23 6.10
C LYS A 428 -18.42 35.40 7.25
N ALA A 429 -17.19 34.90 7.08
CA ALA A 429 -16.46 34.20 8.14
C ALA A 429 -16.02 35.16 9.26
N ALA A 430 -15.64 36.39 8.93
CA ALA A 430 -15.31 37.43 9.93
C ALA A 430 -16.52 37.86 10.77
N ALA A 431 -17.70 38.03 10.15
CA ALA A 431 -18.92 38.43 10.85
C ALA A 431 -19.53 37.35 11.75
N GLN A 432 -19.20 36.07 11.54
CA GLN A 432 -19.69 34.95 12.35
C GLN A 432 -18.80 34.65 13.57
N ALA A 433 -17.59 35.20 13.63
CA ALA A 433 -16.70 35.07 14.77
C ALA A 433 -17.07 36.02 15.94
N GLU A 434 -17.92 37.03 15.71
CA GLU A 434 -18.26 38.08 16.70
C GLU A 434 -19.66 37.97 17.32
N ALA A 435 -20.47 36.95 16.99
CA ALA A 435 -21.84 36.83 17.55
C ALA A 435 -21.88 35.98 18.83
N PRO A 436 -22.38 36.47 19.98
CA PRO A 436 -22.43 35.69 21.22
C PRO A 436 -23.56 34.67 21.21
N ALA A 437 -23.31 33.51 21.82
CA ALA A 437 -24.23 32.39 21.92
C ALA A 437 -25.46 32.73 22.78
N GLY A 438 -26.62 32.95 22.14
CA GLY A 438 -27.92 33.15 22.80
C GLY A 438 -28.83 31.93 22.67
N GLY A 439 -29.17 31.32 23.81
CA GLY A 439 -29.93 30.08 23.93
C GLY A 439 -31.41 30.16 23.53
N ARG A 440 -32.01 28.98 23.32
CA ARG A 440 -33.46 28.82 23.14
C ARG A 440 -34.06 28.14 24.37
N ALA A 441 -34.82 28.92 25.13
CA ALA A 441 -35.78 28.45 26.10
C ALA A 441 -37.01 27.86 25.38
N ALA A 442 -37.63 26.89 26.06
CA ALA A 442 -38.80 26.13 25.64
C ALA A 442 -40.08 26.99 25.65
N GLU A 443 -40.99 26.69 24.72
CA GLU A 443 -42.42 26.99 24.90
C GLU A 443 -43.27 25.80 24.50
N ARG A 444 -43.97 25.27 25.51
CA ARG A 444 -45.16 24.43 25.41
C ARG A 444 -46.37 25.30 25.07
N ARG A 445 -47.32 24.71 24.35
CA ARG A 445 -48.80 24.90 24.40
C ARG A 445 -49.34 24.17 23.15
N SER A 446 -50.43 23.43 23.15
CA SER A 446 -51.45 23.07 24.15
C SER A 446 -52.25 21.92 23.53
#